data_AF-A0A453KGB6-F1
#
_entry.id   AF-A0A453KGB6-F1
#
_cell.length_a   1.000
_cell.length_b   1.000
_cell.length_c   1.000
_cell.angle_alpha   90.00
_cell.angle_beta   90.00
_cell.angle_gamma   90.00
#
_symmetry.space_group_name_H-M   'P 1'
#
loop_
_entity.id
_entity.type
_entity.pdbx_description
1 polymer ?
#
loop_
_entity_poly.entity_id
_entity_poly.type
_entity_poly.pdbx_seq_one_letter_code
_entity_poly.pdbx_strand_id
1 'polypeptide(L)'
;MTLSLTHSSTQGGSSVGTRNFLNVMSLGRLCNNQEVEVMMMMRMQRGIAGYASRSTTDSFLPSSQTSKKGNSRLCVSVRDYYCYMLQTRPGIFNPILCGARLLQQWGVDMYIKIESCRLKWYRKNQTKICADLYKGVVDAITSGETRASAVGVRIVLPGTYPGGDRDMKWRHMDAMAIVHTYGKPDIFLTMTCNPNWEEITNELFPGQTAQDRPDLVARVFHGKLEAMKEMLFKKNILGVVANVYVVEFQKRGLPHAHFLLIMDFAYKLVVLEQYDRLISAELPDKQKYPELHALVVKHMMHGPCGALNPKNVCMQQNECKCRYPRPFNENTAQGKNSYPVYRRRDNGRQAKVRGKMLDNRWVVPYNPYLLRMFNCHINVEVCSSIKAVKYLYKYIYKGHDRASFSIDQPDADGNIDEIKRYVDARWVTPPKAMWRIFGFPLCANDPPAYSCLFISQICTGWHSMSKLT
;
A
#
# COMPACT_ATOMS: atom_id res chain seq x y z
N MET A 1 40.68 -26.60 19.56
CA MET A 1 40.73 -25.75 20.77
C MET A 1 39.30 -25.32 21.07
N THR A 2 38.48 -26.13 21.76
CA THR A 2 38.21 -26.05 23.23
C THR A 2 37.91 -24.60 23.66
N LEU A 3 36.72 -24.24 24.15
CA LEU A 3 36.11 -24.74 25.38
C LEU A 3 34.57 -24.62 25.40
N SER A 4 33.98 -25.67 25.95
CA SER A 4 32.64 -25.84 26.50
C SER A 4 32.44 -25.10 27.82
N LEU A 5 31.21 -24.66 28.12
CA LEU A 5 30.67 -24.63 29.49
C LEU A 5 29.19 -25.02 29.46
N THR A 6 28.93 -26.22 29.97
CA THR A 6 27.62 -26.78 30.32
C THR A 6 27.24 -26.39 31.74
N HIS A 7 25.96 -26.11 31.98
CA HIS A 7 25.35 -26.36 33.29
C HIS A 7 24.00 -27.05 33.12
N SER A 8 23.90 -28.24 33.70
CA SER A 8 22.71 -29.06 33.87
C SER A 8 22.29 -29.05 35.35
N SER A 9 20.98 -29.10 35.59
CA SER A 9 20.35 -29.59 36.82
C SER A 9 18.91 -29.96 36.46
N THR A 10 18.65 -31.21 36.07
CA THR A 10 18.10 -32.32 36.87
C THR A 10 16.61 -32.23 37.19
N GLN A 11 15.96 -33.34 36.85
CA GLN A 11 14.55 -33.67 36.92
C GLN A 11 14.02 -33.85 38.36
N GLY A 12 12.70 -33.79 38.50
CA GLY A 12 11.97 -34.42 39.60
C GLY A 12 10.48 -34.43 39.25
N GLY A 13 9.95 -35.58 38.86
CA GLY A 13 8.54 -35.80 38.56
C GLY A 13 7.79 -36.51 39.69
N SER A 14 6.46 -36.43 39.62
CA SER A 14 5.43 -37.27 40.27
C SER A 14 4.13 -36.45 40.26
N SER A 15 2.89 -36.90 40.10
CA SER A 15 2.23 -38.14 39.69
C SER A 15 0.75 -37.96 40.08
N VAL A 16 -0.19 -38.29 39.18
CA VAL A 16 -1.47 -38.98 39.47
C VAL A 16 -2.67 -38.25 40.13
N GLY A 17 -3.82 -38.37 39.43
CA GLY A 17 -5.17 -38.58 39.99
C GLY A 17 -6.06 -37.33 40.17
N THR A 18 -7.38 -37.30 39.95
CA THR A 18 -8.39 -38.30 39.56
C THR A 18 -9.72 -37.57 39.28
N ARG A 19 -10.44 -37.98 38.21
CA ARG A 19 -11.91 -38.10 38.00
C ARG A 19 -12.95 -37.09 38.56
N ASN A 20 -13.77 -36.61 37.60
CA ASN A 20 -15.26 -36.53 37.54
C ASN A 20 -16.08 -35.90 38.68
N PHE A 21 -17.01 -34.98 38.36
CA PHE A 21 -18.47 -35.20 38.48
C PHE A 21 -19.30 -34.03 37.88
N LEU A 22 -20.43 -34.40 37.25
CA LEU A 22 -21.48 -33.54 36.69
C LEU A 22 -22.28 -32.78 37.76
N ASN A 23 -22.83 -31.59 37.41
CA ASN A 23 -24.28 -31.34 37.53
C ASN A 23 -24.76 -30.04 36.86
N VAL A 24 -26.06 -30.03 36.56
CA VAL A 24 -26.81 -29.22 35.59
C VAL A 24 -27.96 -28.45 36.29
N MET A 25 -28.32 -27.29 35.73
CA MET A 25 -29.58 -26.49 35.89
C MET A 25 -29.84 -25.68 37.18
N SER A 26 -30.07 -24.36 37.07
CA SER A 26 -31.38 -23.69 36.82
C SER A 26 -31.22 -22.15 36.86
N LEU A 27 -31.61 -21.40 35.81
CA LEU A 27 -32.82 -20.56 35.64
C LEU A 27 -32.78 -19.15 36.31
N GLY A 28 -32.90 -18.10 35.48
CA GLY A 28 -33.27 -16.74 35.92
C GLY A 28 -33.10 -15.67 34.83
N ARG A 29 -34.21 -15.26 34.21
CA ARG A 29 -34.33 -14.31 33.08
C ARG A 29 -33.98 -12.86 33.47
N LEU A 30 -33.43 -12.06 32.53
CA LEU A 30 -34.11 -10.91 31.88
C LEU A 30 -33.16 -10.00 31.06
N CYS A 31 -33.60 -9.72 29.82
CA CYS A 31 -33.45 -8.51 29.00
C CYS A 31 -32.12 -8.13 28.27
N ASN A 32 -32.25 -8.21 26.93
CA ASN A 32 -31.96 -7.19 25.91
C ASN A 32 -30.60 -7.18 25.16
N ASN A 33 -30.69 -7.67 23.92
CA ASN A 33 -30.16 -7.12 22.66
C ASN A 33 -28.77 -6.47 22.65
N GLN A 34 -27.74 -7.24 22.28
CA GLN A 34 -26.65 -6.87 21.35
C GLN A 34 -25.54 -7.93 21.46
N GLU A 35 -25.67 -9.09 20.81
CA GLU A 35 -24.53 -10.02 20.68
C GLU A 35 -24.79 -11.15 19.66
N VAL A 36 -25.04 -10.79 18.40
CA VAL A 36 -24.96 -11.76 17.28
C VAL A 36 -24.41 -11.04 16.03
N GLU A 37 -23.11 -10.72 16.00
CA GLU A 37 -22.46 -10.40 14.71
C GLU A 37 -20.92 -10.61 14.67
N VAL A 38 -20.30 -11.24 15.66
CA VAL A 38 -18.83 -11.44 15.67
C VAL A 38 -18.40 -12.90 15.41
N MET A 39 -19.35 -13.82 15.23
CA MET A 39 -19.05 -15.25 15.08
C MET A 39 -19.34 -15.81 13.67
N MET A 40 -19.14 -15.00 12.62
CA MET A 40 -19.28 -15.42 11.22
C MET A 40 -18.09 -15.06 10.30
N MET A 41 -16.89 -14.89 10.85
CA MET A 41 -15.66 -14.65 10.05
C MET A 41 -14.70 -15.85 9.92
N MET A 42 -15.04 -17.04 10.43
CA MET A 42 -14.16 -18.24 10.32
C MET A 42 -14.76 -19.45 9.56
N ARG A 43 -15.79 -19.26 8.73
CA ARG A 43 -16.33 -20.35 7.88
C ARG A 43 -16.44 -20.10 6.37
N MET A 44 -15.81 -19.05 5.83
CA MET A 44 -15.68 -18.84 4.37
C MET A 44 -14.38 -19.42 3.79
N GLN A 45 -14.14 -20.73 3.97
CA GLN A 45 -13.13 -21.47 3.18
C GLN A 45 -13.68 -22.69 2.44
N ARG A 46 -15.01 -22.87 2.38
CA ARG A 46 -15.63 -23.88 1.52
C ARG A 46 -16.87 -23.31 0.82
N GLY A 47 -16.74 -23.07 -0.48
CA GLY A 47 -17.87 -22.77 -1.37
C GLY A 47 -18.05 -21.30 -1.77
N ILE A 48 -17.14 -20.77 -2.60
CA ILE A 48 -17.49 -19.73 -3.59
C ILE A 48 -16.84 -20.12 -4.91
N ALA A 49 -17.53 -20.98 -5.65
CA ALA A 49 -17.43 -21.02 -7.10
C ALA A 49 -18.48 -20.03 -7.63
N GLY A 50 -18.07 -19.13 -8.52
CA GLY A 50 -18.96 -18.24 -9.27
C GLY A 50 -19.30 -16.93 -8.56
N TYR A 51 -18.45 -15.92 -8.76
CA TYR A 51 -18.81 -14.57 -9.23
C TYR A 51 -17.52 -13.72 -9.21
N ALA A 52 -16.76 -13.80 -10.29
CA ALA A 52 -15.61 -12.93 -10.53
C ALA A 52 -16.11 -11.64 -11.18
N SER A 53 -16.13 -10.53 -10.42
CA SER A 53 -16.07 -9.22 -11.05
C SER A 53 -14.67 -9.04 -11.63
N ARG A 54 -14.59 -8.98 -12.96
CA ARG A 54 -13.36 -8.74 -13.72
C ARG A 54 -12.79 -7.37 -13.33
N SER A 55 -11.76 -7.35 -12.50
CA SER A 55 -10.78 -6.26 -12.45
C SER A 55 -9.65 -6.59 -13.45
N THR A 56 -9.45 -5.70 -14.41
CA THR A 56 -8.78 -5.97 -15.70
C THR A 56 -7.27 -5.74 -15.71
N THR A 57 -6.55 -5.91 -14.60
CA THR A 57 -5.14 -5.46 -14.54
C THR A 57 -4.07 -6.51 -14.19
N ASP A 58 -4.40 -7.78 -13.94
CA ASP A 58 -3.38 -8.82 -13.69
C ASP A 58 -3.53 -10.12 -14.54
N SER A 59 -4.44 -10.15 -15.52
CA SER A 59 -4.71 -11.35 -16.34
C SER A 59 -4.03 -11.39 -17.71
N PHE A 60 -2.89 -10.70 -17.90
CA PHE A 60 -2.18 -10.64 -19.20
C PHE A 60 -0.76 -11.19 -19.14
N LEU A 61 -0.59 -12.37 -18.57
CA LEU A 61 0.19 -13.37 -19.31
C LEU A 61 -0.77 -13.95 -20.35
N PRO A 62 -0.37 -14.14 -21.62
CA PRO A 62 -1.12 -15.10 -22.43
C PRO A 62 -1.05 -16.40 -21.63
N SER A 63 -2.20 -16.87 -21.15
CA SER A 63 -2.36 -18.30 -20.97
C SER A 63 -1.81 -18.93 -22.23
N SER A 64 -0.86 -19.84 -22.09
CA SER A 64 -0.38 -20.64 -23.20
C SER A 64 -1.61 -21.04 -24.00
N GLN A 65 -1.65 -20.65 -25.28
CA GLN A 65 -2.74 -20.96 -26.20
C GLN A 65 -3.27 -22.34 -25.86
N THR A 66 -4.55 -22.41 -25.49
CA THR A 66 -5.26 -23.68 -25.32
C THR A 66 -5.23 -24.36 -26.68
N SER A 67 -4.20 -25.19 -26.88
CA SER A 67 -4.12 -26.10 -28.00
C SER A 67 -5.25 -27.10 -27.85
N LYS A 68 -5.93 -27.33 -28.96
CA LYS A 68 -6.96 -28.33 -29.20
C LYS A 68 -6.67 -29.64 -28.45
N LYS A 69 -7.73 -30.23 -27.88
CA LYS A 69 -7.82 -31.55 -27.23
C LYS A 69 -6.70 -32.51 -27.66
N GLY A 70 -5.80 -32.80 -26.74
CA GLY A 70 -4.74 -33.78 -26.90
C GLY A 70 -3.71 -33.65 -25.77
N ASN A 71 -3.84 -34.50 -24.75
CA ASN A 71 -2.90 -34.70 -23.64
C ASN A 71 -2.20 -33.41 -23.12
N SER A 72 -2.95 -32.55 -22.42
CA SER A 72 -2.38 -31.34 -21.83
C SER A 72 -1.38 -31.73 -20.73
N ARG A 73 -0.08 -31.55 -20.98
CA ARG A 73 0.88 -31.43 -19.88
C ARG A 73 0.34 -30.35 -18.94
N LEU A 74 0.00 -30.71 -17.70
CA LEU A 74 -0.42 -29.78 -16.66
C LEU A 74 0.75 -28.85 -16.32
N CYS A 75 0.93 -27.81 -17.13
CA CYS A 75 1.97 -26.81 -16.93
C CYS A 75 1.47 -25.79 -15.90
N VAL A 76 2.19 -25.66 -14.78
CA VAL A 76 1.92 -24.65 -13.75
C VAL A 76 2.79 -23.43 -14.01
N SER A 77 2.24 -22.21 -13.86
CA SER A 77 3.06 -21.01 -14.00
C SER A 77 4.11 -20.94 -12.88
N VAL A 78 5.28 -20.37 -13.17
CA VAL A 78 6.36 -20.21 -12.16
C VAL A 78 5.87 -19.48 -10.91
N ARG A 79 4.97 -18.50 -11.08
CA ARG A 79 4.36 -17.76 -9.98
C ARG A 79 3.44 -18.64 -9.14
N ASP A 80 2.55 -19.39 -9.78
CA ASP A 80 1.59 -20.26 -9.07
C ASP A 80 2.31 -21.37 -8.30
N TYR A 81 3.41 -21.89 -8.85
CA TYR A 81 4.28 -22.84 -8.16
C TYR A 81 4.87 -22.24 -6.87
N TYR A 82 5.44 -21.03 -6.92
CA TYR A 82 5.99 -20.41 -5.70
C TYR A 82 4.91 -19.97 -4.71
N CYS A 83 3.74 -19.54 -5.18
CA CYS A 83 2.57 -19.31 -4.32
C CYS A 83 2.17 -20.57 -3.56
N TYR A 84 2.17 -21.72 -4.25
CA TYR A 84 1.86 -23.02 -3.65
C TYR A 84 2.88 -23.42 -2.58
N MET A 85 4.18 -23.15 -2.81
CA MET A 85 5.24 -23.42 -1.82
C MET A 85 5.11 -22.58 -0.54
N LEU A 86 4.49 -21.40 -0.64
CA LEU A 86 4.23 -20.50 0.50
C LEU A 86 2.94 -20.82 1.27
N GLN A 87 2.23 -21.91 0.95
CA GLN A 87 1.03 -22.30 1.67
C GLN A 87 1.39 -23.05 2.96
N THR A 88 0.78 -22.64 4.07
CA THR A 88 0.75 -23.41 5.31
C THR A 88 -0.21 -24.58 5.15
N ARG A 89 0.19 -25.77 5.61
CA ARG A 89 -0.66 -26.96 5.61
C ARG A 89 -0.66 -27.59 7.00
N PRO A 90 -1.83 -27.88 7.58
CA PRO A 90 -1.89 -28.52 8.89
C PRO A 90 -1.10 -29.84 8.90
N GLY A 91 -0.26 -30.03 9.91
CA GLY A 91 0.53 -31.25 10.09
C GLY A 91 1.74 -31.42 9.15
N ILE A 92 2.02 -30.45 8.26
CA ILE A 92 3.17 -30.52 7.35
C ILE A 92 4.16 -29.41 7.68
N PHE A 93 5.38 -29.80 8.03
CA PHE A 93 6.48 -28.86 8.22
C PHE A 93 6.85 -28.18 6.90
N ASN A 94 6.84 -26.85 6.88
CA ASN A 94 7.27 -26.06 5.73
C ASN A 94 8.63 -25.40 6.03
N PRO A 95 9.76 -25.94 5.52
CA PRO A 95 11.09 -25.41 5.82
C PRO A 95 11.27 -23.97 5.34
N ILE A 96 10.55 -23.56 4.28
CA ILE A 96 10.62 -22.21 3.73
C ILE A 96 10.03 -21.22 4.75
N LEU A 97 8.85 -21.51 5.30
CA LEU A 97 8.17 -20.62 6.25
C LEU A 97 8.86 -20.54 7.63
N CYS A 98 9.67 -21.54 7.98
CA CYS A 98 10.48 -21.55 9.20
C CYS A 98 11.86 -20.89 9.02
N GLY A 99 12.26 -20.57 7.78
CA GLY A 99 13.61 -20.09 7.45
C GLY A 99 13.94 -18.66 7.88
N ALA A 100 12.98 -17.88 8.40
CA ALA A 100 13.18 -16.50 8.87
C ALA A 100 13.91 -15.60 7.86
N ARG A 101 15.17 -15.22 8.12
CA ARG A 101 15.99 -14.47 7.15
C ARG A 101 16.16 -15.18 5.80
N LEU A 102 16.23 -16.52 5.80
CA LEU A 102 16.28 -17.32 4.57
C LEU A 102 14.97 -17.23 3.79
N LEU A 103 13.81 -17.13 4.45
CA LEU A 103 12.53 -16.87 3.78
C LEU A 103 12.53 -15.52 3.07
N GLN A 104 13.09 -14.49 3.71
CA GLN A 104 13.20 -13.16 3.10
C GLN A 104 14.04 -13.19 1.83
N GLN A 105 15.22 -13.82 1.88
CA GLN A 105 16.10 -13.99 0.71
C GLN A 105 15.41 -14.82 -0.38
N TRP A 106 14.88 -15.99 -0.01
CA TRP A 106 14.16 -16.87 -0.92
C TRP A 106 13.00 -16.15 -1.63
N GLY A 107 12.20 -15.38 -0.88
CA GLY A 107 11.08 -14.63 -1.46
C GLY A 107 11.52 -13.60 -2.50
N VAL A 108 12.59 -12.85 -2.20
CA VAL A 108 13.17 -11.87 -3.14
C VAL A 108 13.72 -12.59 -4.38
N ASP A 109 14.49 -13.65 -4.21
CA ASP A 109 15.09 -14.41 -5.30
C ASP A 109 14.04 -15.05 -6.21
N MET A 110 12.99 -15.65 -5.62
CA MET A 110 11.90 -16.27 -6.39
C MET A 110 11.11 -15.21 -7.15
N TYR A 111 10.88 -14.03 -6.56
CA TYR A 111 10.27 -12.92 -7.27
C TYR A 111 11.14 -12.42 -8.43
N ILE A 112 12.44 -12.24 -8.21
CA ILE A 112 13.39 -11.85 -9.27
C ILE A 112 13.39 -12.88 -10.39
N LYS A 113 13.29 -14.17 -10.07
CA LYS A 113 13.18 -15.25 -11.07
C LYS A 113 11.88 -15.15 -11.87
N ILE A 114 10.73 -14.94 -11.23
CA ILE A 114 9.45 -14.71 -11.91
C ILE A 114 9.57 -13.50 -12.84
N GLU A 115 10.08 -12.37 -12.34
CA GLU A 115 10.18 -11.13 -13.11
C GLU A 115 11.16 -11.27 -14.27
N SER A 116 12.29 -11.95 -14.08
CA SER A 116 13.25 -12.25 -15.13
C SER A 116 12.65 -13.11 -16.24
N CYS A 117 11.79 -14.08 -15.90
CA CYS A 117 11.03 -14.85 -16.89
C CYS A 117 10.07 -13.95 -17.69
N ARG A 118 9.35 -13.04 -17.02
CA ARG A 118 8.46 -12.07 -17.69
C ARG A 118 9.24 -11.13 -18.61
N LEU A 119 10.32 -10.54 -18.13
CA LEU A 119 11.17 -9.63 -18.90
C LEU A 119 11.83 -10.33 -20.09
N LYS A 120 12.29 -11.58 -19.94
CA LYS A 120 12.77 -12.39 -21.08
C LYS A 120 11.69 -12.59 -22.13
N TRP A 121 10.43 -12.78 -21.73
CA TRP A 121 9.33 -12.86 -22.68
C TRP A 121 9.15 -11.56 -23.45
N TYR A 122 9.13 -10.41 -22.77
CA TYR A 122 9.02 -9.10 -23.44
C TYR A 122 10.19 -8.86 -24.39
N ARG A 123 11.43 -9.18 -23.98
CA ARG A 123 12.61 -9.06 -24.85
C ARG A 123 12.52 -9.92 -26.11
N LYS A 124 11.97 -11.13 -26.01
CA LYS A 124 11.82 -12.05 -27.17
C LYS A 124 10.62 -11.74 -28.06
N ASN A 125 9.64 -10.96 -27.60
CA ASN A 125 8.39 -10.68 -28.30
C ASN A 125 8.25 -9.20 -28.73
N GLN A 126 9.37 -8.51 -28.93
CA GLN A 126 9.39 -7.08 -29.29
C GLN A 126 8.60 -6.77 -30.57
N THR A 127 8.61 -7.65 -31.57
CA THR A 127 7.83 -7.46 -32.81
C THR A 127 6.32 -7.33 -32.54
N LYS A 128 5.78 -8.14 -31.61
CA LYS A 128 4.37 -8.08 -31.21
C LYS A 128 4.08 -6.81 -30.41
N ILE A 129 4.94 -6.50 -29.45
CA ILE A 129 4.80 -5.33 -28.58
C ILE A 129 4.84 -4.04 -29.41
N CYS A 130 5.83 -3.91 -30.30
CA CYS A 130 5.95 -2.77 -31.18
C CYS A 130 4.73 -2.65 -32.10
N ALA A 131 4.23 -3.74 -32.69
CA ALA A 131 3.02 -3.70 -33.52
C ALA A 131 1.78 -3.19 -32.74
N ASP A 132 1.62 -3.60 -31.48
CA ASP A 132 0.55 -3.13 -30.60
C ASP A 132 0.71 -1.63 -30.25
N LEU A 133 1.95 -1.17 -30.03
CA LEU A 133 2.24 0.27 -29.83
C LEU A 133 2.01 1.10 -31.09
N TYR A 134 2.43 0.60 -32.26
CA TYR A 134 2.27 1.31 -33.54
C TYR A 134 0.83 1.29 -34.06
N LYS A 135 -0.05 0.41 -33.58
CA LYS A 135 -1.50 0.56 -33.78
C LYS A 135 -2.12 1.69 -32.94
N GLY A 136 -1.43 2.16 -31.89
CA GLY A 136 -1.85 3.26 -31.01
C GLY A 136 -1.01 4.52 -31.19
N VAL A 137 -0.75 4.96 -32.44
CA VAL A 137 0.14 6.07 -32.80
C VAL A 137 -0.18 7.38 -32.07
N VAL A 138 0.47 7.60 -30.93
CA VAL A 138 0.62 8.92 -30.27
C VAL A 138 2.04 9.11 -29.73
N ASP A 139 2.75 8.04 -29.35
CA ASP A 139 4.05 8.11 -28.66
C ASP A 139 5.21 8.72 -29.49
N ALA A 140 5.16 8.64 -30.82
CA ALA A 140 6.19 9.22 -31.69
C ALA A 140 6.12 10.75 -31.74
N ILE A 141 4.93 11.33 -31.56
CA ILE A 141 4.70 12.78 -31.72
C ILE A 141 5.00 13.53 -30.41
N THR A 142 4.70 12.92 -29.25
CA THR A 142 4.89 13.58 -27.94
C THR A 142 6.37 13.74 -27.54
N SER A 143 7.27 12.98 -28.15
CA SER A 143 8.71 12.99 -27.82
C SER A 143 9.50 14.08 -28.58
N GLY A 144 8.88 14.80 -29.52
CA GLY A 144 9.56 15.81 -30.34
C GLY A 144 10.68 15.25 -31.23
N GLU A 145 10.63 13.94 -31.51
CA GLU A 145 11.76 13.19 -32.04
C GLU A 145 11.69 13.14 -33.58
N THR A 146 12.27 14.15 -34.23
CA THR A 146 12.28 14.34 -35.70
C THR A 146 13.36 13.53 -36.43
N ARG A 147 14.02 12.57 -35.77
CA ARG A 147 15.13 11.82 -36.37
C ARG A 147 14.70 10.42 -36.81
N ALA A 148 14.43 10.30 -38.11
CA ALA A 148 14.24 9.03 -38.81
C ALA A 148 15.53 8.17 -38.91
N SER A 149 16.67 8.65 -38.40
CA SER A 149 18.00 8.04 -38.60
C SER A 149 18.62 7.34 -37.38
N ALA A 150 17.92 7.20 -36.26
CA ALA A 150 18.38 6.38 -35.12
C ALA A 150 17.72 4.98 -35.16
N VAL A 151 17.98 4.21 -36.21
CA VAL A 151 17.53 2.80 -36.29
C VAL A 151 18.52 1.92 -35.51
N GLY A 152 18.52 2.09 -34.18
CA GLY A 152 19.05 1.12 -33.22
C GLY A 152 17.94 0.15 -32.78
N VAL A 153 18.31 -1.04 -32.27
CA VAL A 153 17.34 -2.00 -31.76
C VAL A 153 16.73 -1.46 -30.47
N ARG A 154 15.54 -0.86 -30.54
CA ARG A 154 14.81 -0.36 -29.38
C ARG A 154 14.05 -1.49 -28.69
N ILE A 155 14.41 -1.82 -27.46
CA ILE A 155 13.66 -2.77 -26.61
C ILE A 155 12.72 -1.97 -25.72
N VAL A 156 11.42 -2.22 -25.89
CA VAL A 156 10.31 -1.47 -25.31
C VAL A 156 9.54 -2.32 -24.31
N LEU A 157 9.16 -1.70 -23.18
CA LEU A 157 8.19 -2.24 -22.23
C LEU A 157 6.80 -1.64 -22.49
N PRO A 158 5.76 -2.45 -22.70
CA PRO A 158 4.42 -1.93 -22.92
C PRO A 158 3.87 -1.24 -21.66
N GLY A 159 2.90 -0.34 -21.81
CA GLY A 159 2.24 0.30 -20.67
C GLY A 159 1.43 -0.65 -19.79
N THR A 160 1.17 -1.88 -20.25
CA THR A 160 0.59 -2.97 -19.43
C THR A 160 1.60 -3.59 -18.46
N TYR A 161 2.89 -3.24 -18.55
CA TYR A 161 3.92 -3.77 -17.66
C TYR A 161 4.00 -2.95 -16.36
N PRO A 162 3.64 -3.50 -15.19
CA PRO A 162 3.55 -2.72 -13.96
C PRO A 162 4.91 -2.19 -13.49
N GLY A 163 4.99 -0.88 -13.24
CA GLY A 163 6.18 -0.16 -12.82
C GLY A 163 7.10 0.28 -13.96
N GLY A 164 6.77 -0.04 -15.22
CA GLY A 164 7.47 0.50 -16.39
C GLY A 164 7.18 2.00 -16.57
N ASP A 165 8.04 2.71 -17.31
CA ASP A 165 7.89 4.16 -17.47
C ASP A 165 6.56 4.54 -18.15
N ARG A 166 6.06 3.74 -19.11
CA ARG A 166 4.75 3.95 -19.73
C ARG A 166 3.60 3.71 -18.77
N ASP A 167 3.64 2.63 -18.00
CA ASP A 167 2.63 2.33 -16.98
C ASP A 167 2.53 3.48 -15.96
N MET A 168 3.67 4.00 -15.49
CA MET A 168 3.70 5.14 -14.58
C MET A 168 3.10 6.41 -15.21
N LYS A 169 3.40 6.68 -16.49
CA LYS A 169 2.81 7.80 -17.24
C LYS A 169 1.29 7.63 -17.42
N TRP A 170 0.83 6.44 -17.80
CA TRP A 170 -0.59 6.12 -17.95
C TRP A 170 -1.35 6.34 -16.66
N ARG A 171 -0.89 5.78 -15.54
CA ARG A 171 -1.56 5.98 -14.25
C ARG A 171 -1.58 7.44 -13.82
N HIS A 172 -0.52 8.19 -14.11
CA HIS A 172 -0.50 9.62 -13.86
C HIS A 172 -1.59 10.33 -14.69
N MET A 173 -1.71 10.03 -15.97
CA MET A 173 -2.75 10.61 -16.84
C MET A 173 -4.16 10.21 -16.39
N ASP A 174 -4.41 8.95 -16.07
CA ASP A 174 -5.70 8.46 -15.56
C ASP A 174 -6.12 9.22 -14.32
N ALA A 175 -5.19 9.38 -13.39
CA ALA A 175 -5.46 10.04 -12.14
C ALA A 175 -5.65 11.57 -12.32
N MET A 176 -5.03 12.18 -13.34
CA MET A 176 -5.30 13.57 -13.73
C MET A 176 -6.68 13.69 -14.42
N ALA A 177 -7.08 12.69 -15.20
CA ALA A 177 -8.42 12.63 -15.80
C ALA A 177 -9.51 12.55 -14.71
N ILE A 178 -9.29 11.75 -13.68
CA ILE A 178 -10.20 11.67 -12.52
C ILE A 178 -10.31 13.04 -11.84
N VAL A 179 -9.20 13.74 -11.63
CA VAL A 179 -9.22 15.09 -11.04
C VAL A 179 -9.93 16.10 -11.92
N HIS A 180 -9.73 16.00 -13.23
CA HIS A 180 -10.41 16.85 -14.19
C HIS A 180 -11.94 16.65 -14.14
N THR A 181 -12.40 15.40 -14.03
CA THR A 181 -13.83 15.05 -14.05
C THR A 181 -14.51 15.26 -12.69
N TYR A 182 -13.89 14.82 -11.59
CA TYR A 182 -14.50 14.80 -10.26
C TYR A 182 -14.01 15.96 -9.37
N GLY A 183 -13.03 16.73 -9.84
CA GLY A 183 -12.41 17.81 -9.08
C GLY A 183 -11.22 17.34 -8.25
N LYS A 184 -10.65 18.29 -7.50
CA LYS A 184 -9.47 18.06 -6.66
C LYS A 184 -9.77 17.09 -5.49
N PRO A 185 -8.81 16.24 -5.08
CA PRO A 185 -8.90 15.45 -3.86
C PRO A 185 -9.12 16.30 -2.62
N ASP A 186 -10.00 15.84 -1.74
CA ASP A 186 -10.35 16.49 -0.48
C ASP A 186 -9.54 15.92 0.68
N ILE A 187 -9.35 14.59 0.72
CA ILE A 187 -8.63 13.87 1.78
C ILE A 187 -7.45 13.07 1.23
N PHE A 188 -6.30 13.21 1.88
CA PHE A 188 -5.17 12.32 1.75
C PHE A 188 -5.10 11.41 2.98
N LEU A 189 -5.24 10.10 2.75
CA LEU A 189 -5.17 9.10 3.81
C LEU A 189 -3.96 8.21 3.59
N THR A 190 -3.20 7.98 4.65
CA THR A 190 -2.10 7.01 4.66
C THR A 190 -2.35 5.96 5.72
N MET A 191 -2.35 4.70 5.31
CA MET A 191 -2.43 3.53 6.20
C MET A 191 -1.09 2.81 6.19
N THR A 192 -0.50 2.60 7.36
CA THR A 192 0.75 1.84 7.49
C THR A 192 0.49 0.53 8.22
N CYS A 193 1.00 -0.58 7.68
CA CYS A 193 0.86 -1.89 8.30
C CYS A 193 1.38 -1.89 9.74
N ASN A 194 0.62 -2.52 10.65
CA ASN A 194 1.03 -2.77 12.03
C ASN A 194 1.53 -4.22 12.14
N PRO A 195 2.79 -4.47 12.52
CA PRO A 195 3.33 -5.82 12.63
C PRO A 195 2.80 -6.57 13.85
N ASN A 196 2.17 -5.86 14.79
CA ASN A 196 1.58 -6.40 16.02
C ASN A 196 0.06 -6.61 15.89
N TRP A 197 -0.46 -6.73 14.67
CA TRP A 197 -1.83 -7.20 14.50
C TRP A 197 -1.95 -8.64 14.98
N GLU A 198 -3.08 -8.97 15.60
CA GLU A 198 -3.34 -10.31 16.14
C GLU A 198 -3.31 -11.36 15.04
N GLU A 199 -3.80 -11.01 13.84
CA GLU A 199 -3.76 -11.88 12.66
C GLU A 199 -2.32 -12.19 12.18
N ILE A 200 -1.34 -11.38 12.56
CA ILE A 200 0.08 -11.68 12.31
C ILE A 200 0.63 -12.47 13.50
N THR A 201 0.51 -11.92 14.71
CA THR A 201 1.18 -12.45 15.91
C THR A 201 0.68 -13.84 16.32
N ASN A 202 -0.59 -14.15 16.12
CA ASN A 202 -1.15 -15.48 16.39
C ASN A 202 -0.65 -16.56 15.41
N GLU A 203 -0.17 -16.16 14.23
CA GLU A 203 0.29 -17.06 13.16
C GLU A 203 1.83 -17.18 13.10
N LEU A 204 2.54 -16.52 14.04
CA LEU A 204 3.99 -16.65 14.19
C LEU A 204 4.34 -17.96 14.92
N PHE A 205 5.32 -18.69 14.41
CA PHE A 205 5.87 -19.82 15.15
C PHE A 205 6.69 -19.35 16.36
N PRO A 206 6.90 -20.19 17.39
CA PRO A 206 7.71 -19.84 18.55
C PRO A 206 9.08 -19.26 18.16
N GLY A 207 9.40 -18.08 18.69
CA GLY A 207 10.65 -17.36 18.40
C GLY A 207 10.68 -16.55 17.10
N GLN A 208 9.62 -16.59 16.27
CA GLN A 208 9.52 -15.74 15.08
C GLN A 208 9.02 -14.34 15.43
N THR A 209 9.44 -13.37 14.61
CA THR A 209 8.90 -12.02 14.58
C THR A 209 8.15 -11.78 13.27
N ALA A 210 7.35 -10.71 13.20
CA ALA A 210 6.67 -10.32 11.96
C ALA A 210 7.64 -10.08 10.78
N GLN A 211 8.89 -9.68 11.06
CA GLN A 211 9.91 -9.49 10.01
C GLN A 211 10.34 -10.82 9.38
N ASP A 212 10.29 -11.91 10.15
CA ASP A 212 10.66 -13.25 9.70
C ASP A 212 9.59 -13.86 8.79
N ARG A 213 8.37 -13.33 8.81
CA ARG A 213 7.21 -13.79 8.03
C ARG A 213 6.65 -12.68 7.12
N PRO A 214 7.42 -12.23 6.10
CA PRO A 214 6.96 -11.20 5.16
C PRO A 214 5.73 -11.64 4.35
N ASP A 215 5.49 -12.94 4.24
CA ASP A 215 4.29 -13.51 3.63
C ASP A 215 3.02 -13.19 4.44
N LEU A 216 3.08 -13.32 5.77
CA LEU A 216 1.99 -12.95 6.67
C LEU A 216 1.75 -11.45 6.65
N VAL A 217 2.83 -10.65 6.76
CA VAL A 217 2.75 -9.18 6.69
C VAL A 217 2.04 -8.73 5.41
N ALA A 218 2.41 -9.30 4.26
CA ALA A 218 1.78 -8.95 2.98
C ALA A 218 0.29 -9.38 2.92
N ARG A 219 -0.04 -10.59 3.36
CA ARG A 219 -1.42 -11.13 3.35
C ARG A 219 -2.34 -10.38 4.29
N VAL A 220 -1.92 -10.17 5.54
CA VAL A 220 -2.73 -9.45 6.53
C VAL A 220 -2.88 -7.99 6.14
N PHE A 221 -1.81 -7.33 5.67
CA PHE A 221 -1.94 -5.96 5.18
C PHE A 221 -2.90 -5.86 4.00
N HIS A 222 -2.85 -6.80 3.04
CA HIS A 222 -3.81 -6.85 1.94
C HIS A 222 -5.26 -7.00 2.46
N GLY A 223 -5.50 -7.92 3.40
CA GLY A 223 -6.83 -8.08 4.01
C GLY A 223 -7.33 -6.79 4.71
N LYS A 224 -6.45 -6.12 5.46
CA LYS A 224 -6.77 -4.84 6.12
C LYS A 224 -6.99 -3.71 5.11
N LEU A 225 -6.27 -3.72 3.98
CA LEU A 225 -6.44 -2.77 2.89
C LEU A 225 -7.81 -2.96 2.20
N GLU A 226 -8.22 -4.19 1.93
CA GLU A 226 -9.54 -4.47 1.36
C GLU A 226 -10.66 -4.08 2.33
N ALA A 227 -10.49 -4.32 3.63
CA ALA A 227 -11.43 -3.83 4.64
C ALA A 227 -11.50 -2.29 4.68
N MET A 228 -10.36 -1.58 4.55
CA MET A 228 -10.34 -0.11 4.44
C MET A 228 -11.12 0.36 3.20
N LYS A 229 -10.91 -0.28 2.05
CA LYS A 229 -11.64 0.02 0.81
C LYS A 229 -13.13 -0.22 0.95
N GLU A 230 -13.54 -1.29 1.61
CA GLU A 230 -14.97 -1.55 1.90
C GLU A 230 -15.59 -0.43 2.75
N MET A 231 -14.91 -0.01 3.81
CA MET A 231 -15.39 1.08 4.65
C MET A 231 -15.52 2.40 3.87
N LEU A 232 -14.50 2.74 3.08
CA LEU A 232 -14.46 4.00 2.33
C LEU A 232 -15.44 4.04 1.15
N PHE A 233 -15.55 2.94 0.39
CA PHE A 233 -16.21 2.94 -0.92
C PHE A 233 -17.54 2.18 -0.97
N LYS A 234 -17.80 1.26 -0.04
CA LYS A 234 -19.09 0.55 0.05
C LYS A 234 -19.95 1.11 1.17
N LYS A 235 -19.36 1.31 2.35
CA LYS A 235 -20.06 1.89 3.50
C LYS A 235 -20.08 3.41 3.50
N ASN A 236 -19.36 4.05 2.55
CA ASN A 236 -19.37 5.49 2.31
C ASN A 236 -19.17 6.34 3.57
N ILE A 237 -18.33 5.91 4.50
CA ILE A 237 -18.14 6.61 5.78
C ILE A 237 -17.60 8.05 5.62
N LEU A 238 -16.99 8.35 4.47
CA LEU A 238 -16.51 9.70 4.09
C LEU A 238 -17.23 10.24 2.85
N GLY A 239 -18.24 9.56 2.29
CA GLY A 239 -18.91 9.97 1.05
C GLY A 239 -17.97 10.08 -0.15
N VAL A 240 -17.12 9.08 -0.40
CA VAL A 240 -16.14 9.10 -1.51
C VAL A 240 -16.84 8.79 -2.84
N VAL A 241 -16.61 9.62 -3.86
CA VAL A 241 -17.16 9.43 -5.23
C VAL A 241 -16.09 9.02 -6.24
N ALA A 242 -14.83 9.38 -5.98
CA ALA A 242 -13.71 8.94 -6.78
C ALA A 242 -12.44 8.84 -5.92
N ASN A 243 -11.54 7.94 -6.28
CA ASN A 243 -10.30 7.73 -5.55
C ASN A 243 -9.16 7.24 -6.44
N VAL A 244 -7.96 7.46 -5.92
CA VAL A 244 -6.70 6.93 -6.44
C VAL A 244 -5.96 6.38 -5.23
N TYR A 245 -5.54 5.12 -5.28
CA TYR A 245 -4.69 4.56 -4.24
C TYR A 245 -3.46 3.86 -4.80
N VAL A 246 -2.37 3.93 -4.04
CA VAL A 246 -1.11 3.22 -4.33
C VAL A 246 -0.58 2.60 -3.05
N VAL A 247 -0.10 1.36 -3.17
CA VAL A 247 0.64 0.63 -2.16
C VAL A 247 2.13 0.78 -2.47
N GLU A 248 2.87 1.27 -1.49
CA GLU A 248 4.31 1.45 -1.57
C GLU A 248 4.99 0.66 -0.44
N PHE A 249 6.25 0.30 -0.70
CA PHE A 249 7.07 -0.49 0.20
C PHE A 249 8.37 0.28 0.45
N GLN A 250 8.54 0.79 1.66
CA GLN A 250 9.76 1.52 2.04
C GLN A 250 10.92 0.55 2.26
N LYS A 251 12.16 0.98 1.99
CA LYS A 251 13.39 0.16 2.11
C LYS A 251 13.54 -0.57 3.46
N ARG A 252 13.09 0.07 4.55
CA ARG A 252 13.15 -0.45 5.93
C ARG A 252 11.79 -0.38 6.64
N GLY A 253 10.72 -0.12 5.89
CA GLY A 253 9.39 0.10 6.44
C GLY A 253 8.42 -1.00 6.04
N LEU A 254 7.35 -1.11 6.81
CA LEU A 254 6.25 -1.99 6.51
C LEU A 254 5.45 -1.45 5.32
N PRO A 255 4.65 -2.29 4.65
CA PRO A 255 3.79 -1.83 3.55
C PRO A 255 2.91 -0.67 4.00
N HIS A 256 2.72 0.29 3.10
CA HIS A 256 1.83 1.41 3.33
C HIS A 256 0.99 1.70 2.09
N ALA A 257 -0.22 2.17 2.32
CA ALA A 257 -1.15 2.57 1.29
C ALA A 257 -1.43 4.06 1.41
N HIS A 258 -1.35 4.75 0.29
CA HIS A 258 -1.72 6.14 0.13
C HIS A 258 -2.99 6.23 -0.68
N PHE A 259 -3.97 6.98 -0.19
CA PHE A 259 -5.25 7.23 -0.81
C PHE A 259 -5.42 8.71 -1.05
N LEU A 260 -5.85 9.07 -2.25
CA LEU A 260 -6.46 10.35 -2.56
C LEU A 260 -7.94 10.12 -2.74
N LEU A 261 -8.74 10.79 -1.92
CA LEU A 261 -10.18 10.64 -1.89
C LEU A 261 -10.82 11.95 -2.35
N ILE A 262 -11.68 11.84 -3.36
CA ILE A 262 -12.55 12.91 -3.83
C ILE A 262 -13.94 12.62 -3.27
N MET A 263 -14.45 13.55 -2.48
CA MET A 263 -15.71 13.43 -1.76
C MET A 263 -16.85 14.04 -2.55
N ASP A 264 -18.05 13.45 -2.39
CA ASP A 264 -19.31 14.00 -2.88
C ASP A 264 -19.54 15.42 -2.34
N PHE A 265 -20.24 16.24 -3.11
CA PHE A 265 -20.53 17.63 -2.75
C PHE A 265 -21.19 17.76 -1.36
N ALA A 266 -22.10 16.86 -1.00
CA ALA A 266 -22.79 16.88 0.29
C ALA A 266 -21.85 16.58 1.48
N TYR A 267 -20.70 15.96 1.23
CA TYR A 267 -19.71 15.58 2.24
C TYR A 267 -18.46 16.47 2.23
N LYS A 268 -18.37 17.43 1.31
CA LYS A 268 -17.20 18.31 1.21
C LYS A 268 -16.99 19.14 2.48
N LEU A 269 -15.73 19.25 2.88
CA LEU A 269 -15.30 20.02 4.03
C LEU A 269 -15.09 21.49 3.63
N VAL A 270 -16.12 22.31 3.86
CA VAL A 270 -16.19 23.72 3.44
C VAL A 270 -15.82 24.69 4.57
N VAL A 271 -16.02 24.31 5.84
CA VAL A 271 -15.67 25.14 7.01
C VAL A 271 -14.73 24.39 7.97
N LEU A 272 -13.93 25.14 8.73
CA LEU A 272 -12.82 24.60 9.53
C LEU A 272 -13.30 23.70 10.67
N GLU A 273 -14.50 23.95 11.21
CA GLU A 273 -15.12 23.13 12.25
C GLU A 273 -15.43 21.71 11.75
N GLN A 274 -15.70 21.54 10.45
CA GLN A 274 -15.91 20.22 9.87
C GLN A 274 -14.60 19.41 9.83
N TYR A 275 -13.45 20.09 9.75
CA TYR A 275 -12.14 19.42 9.71
C TYR A 275 -11.91 18.79 11.08
N ASP A 276 -12.19 19.54 12.14
CA ASP A 276 -12.07 19.09 13.54
C ASP A 276 -13.04 17.96 13.92
N ARG A 277 -14.17 17.83 13.22
CA ARG A 277 -15.08 16.70 13.40
C ARG A 277 -14.53 15.40 12.82
N LEU A 278 -13.76 15.51 11.74
CA LEU A 278 -13.24 14.35 11.02
C LEU A 278 -11.82 13.96 11.48
N ILE A 279 -10.99 14.95 11.78
CA ILE A 279 -9.56 14.80 12.02
C ILE A 279 -9.22 15.45 13.37
N SER A 280 -8.47 14.71 14.19
CA SER A 280 -7.88 15.22 15.41
C SER A 280 -6.35 15.19 15.29
N ALA A 281 -5.70 16.19 15.88
CA ALA A 281 -4.26 16.23 16.07
C ALA A 281 -3.91 16.41 17.56
N GLU A 282 -4.78 15.91 18.45
CA GLU A 282 -4.67 16.05 19.90
C GLU A 282 -4.67 14.68 20.59
N LEU A 283 -4.06 14.63 21.78
CA LEU A 283 -4.21 13.52 22.72
C LEU A 283 -5.66 13.51 23.25
N PRO A 284 -6.39 12.39 23.07
CA PRO A 284 -7.70 12.21 23.68
C PRO A 284 -7.61 12.33 25.20
N ASP A 285 -8.74 12.64 25.84
CA ASP A 285 -8.79 12.59 27.30
C ASP A 285 -8.59 11.15 27.79
N LYS A 286 -7.60 10.92 28.65
CA LYS A 286 -7.25 9.57 29.12
C LYS A 286 -8.35 8.96 30.02
N GLN A 287 -9.09 9.78 30.75
CA GLN A 287 -10.17 9.30 31.62
C GLN A 287 -11.44 9.02 30.81
N LYS A 288 -11.78 9.93 29.88
CA LYS A 288 -13.00 9.79 29.07
C LYS A 288 -12.87 8.77 27.93
N TYR A 289 -11.69 8.69 27.31
CA TYR A 289 -11.43 7.85 26.13
C TYR A 289 -10.10 7.06 26.28
N PRO A 290 -10.01 6.15 27.27
CA PRO A 290 -8.76 5.46 27.60
C PRO A 290 -8.21 4.63 26.43
N GLU A 291 -9.08 3.93 25.70
CA GLU A 291 -8.71 3.10 24.55
C GLU A 291 -8.14 3.94 23.41
N LEU A 292 -8.87 4.99 22.99
CA LEU A 292 -8.40 5.88 21.93
C LEU A 292 -7.11 6.59 22.33
N HIS A 293 -6.99 7.05 23.57
CA HIS A 293 -5.75 7.63 24.09
C HIS A 293 -4.59 6.65 23.95
N ALA A 294 -4.75 5.38 24.36
CA ALA A 294 -3.72 4.37 24.21
C ALA A 294 -3.32 4.14 22.73
N LEU A 295 -4.29 4.12 21.82
CA LEU A 295 -4.05 3.98 20.38
C LEU A 295 -3.31 5.18 19.80
N VAL A 296 -3.67 6.41 20.18
CA VAL A 296 -3.00 7.63 19.72
C VAL A 296 -1.55 7.65 20.20
N VAL A 297 -1.32 7.34 21.48
CA VAL A 297 0.05 7.24 22.03
C VAL A 297 0.87 6.17 21.32
N LYS A 298 0.26 5.03 20.99
CA LYS A 298 0.93 3.90 20.35
C LYS A 298 1.25 4.17 18.87
N HIS A 299 0.31 4.74 18.12
CA HIS A 299 0.35 4.75 16.66
C HIS A 299 0.48 6.14 16.05
N MET A 300 0.10 7.21 16.76
CA MET A 300 -0.02 8.55 16.18
C MET A 300 0.99 9.55 16.74
N MET A 301 2.03 9.11 17.45
CA MET A 301 3.08 10.00 17.98
C MET A 301 4.30 9.98 17.06
N HIS A 302 4.68 11.14 16.49
CA HIS A 302 5.82 11.22 15.55
C HIS A 302 7.18 11.05 16.24
N GLY A 303 7.29 11.53 17.48
CA GLY A 303 8.55 11.73 18.19
C GLY A 303 9.00 10.58 19.10
N PRO A 304 10.07 10.80 19.88
CA PRO A 304 10.84 12.05 19.99
C PRO A 304 11.82 12.24 18.82
N CYS A 305 11.98 13.48 18.36
CA CYS A 305 13.01 13.92 17.40
C CYS A 305 13.43 15.36 17.73
N GLY A 306 14.20 16.01 16.86
CA GLY A 306 14.71 17.37 17.12
C GLY A 306 15.69 17.37 18.28
N ALA A 307 15.60 18.38 19.15
CA ALA A 307 16.40 18.47 20.36
C ALA A 307 16.25 17.24 21.28
N LEU A 308 15.09 16.58 21.28
CA LEU A 308 14.84 15.40 22.12
C LEU A 308 15.53 14.13 21.59
N ASN A 309 15.81 14.07 20.30
CA ASN A 309 16.55 12.98 19.66
C ASN A 309 17.10 13.42 18.28
N PRO A 310 18.31 14.01 18.22
CA PRO A 310 18.90 14.50 16.98
C PRO A 310 19.28 13.39 15.98
N LYS A 311 19.38 12.14 16.44
CA LYS A 311 19.79 10.97 15.62
C LYS A 311 18.60 10.25 14.98
N ASN A 312 17.37 10.75 15.16
CA ASN A 312 16.19 10.11 14.59
C ASN A 312 16.20 10.17 13.05
N VAL A 313 15.65 9.17 12.37
CA VAL A 313 15.65 9.03 10.90
C VAL A 313 14.92 10.16 10.17
N CYS A 314 14.03 10.88 10.87
CA CYS A 314 13.33 12.03 10.33
C CYS A 314 14.16 13.32 10.36
N MET A 315 15.34 13.32 11.00
CA MET A 315 16.20 14.49 11.12
C MET A 315 17.01 14.70 9.85
N GLN A 316 16.99 15.93 9.34
CA GLN A 316 17.78 16.37 8.21
C GLN A 316 18.27 17.80 8.49
N GLN A 317 19.58 18.04 8.38
CA GLN A 317 20.18 19.36 8.66
C GLN A 317 19.76 19.93 10.04
N ASN A 318 19.77 19.09 11.09
CA ASN A 318 19.35 19.42 12.45
C ASN A 318 17.87 19.80 12.65
N GLU A 319 17.04 19.70 11.61
CA GLU A 319 15.60 19.91 11.70
C GLU A 319 14.82 18.62 11.40
N CYS A 320 13.63 18.49 11.96
CA CYS A 320 12.74 17.42 11.57
C CYS A 320 12.17 17.70 10.18
N LYS A 321 12.36 16.78 9.23
CA LYS A 321 11.79 16.87 7.87
C LYS A 321 10.26 16.98 7.89
N CYS A 322 9.61 16.38 8.89
CA CYS A 322 8.17 16.44 9.10
C CYS A 322 7.74 17.66 9.95
N ARG A 323 8.69 18.55 10.30
CA ARG A 323 8.49 19.81 11.04
C ARG A 323 7.83 19.62 12.41
N TYR A 324 8.25 18.58 13.13
CA TYR A 324 7.87 18.36 14.53
C TYR A 324 8.95 18.91 15.49
N PRO A 325 8.55 19.44 16.66
CA PRO A 325 7.17 19.63 17.12
C PRO A 325 6.41 20.71 16.31
N ARG A 326 5.11 20.51 16.13
CA ARG A 326 4.22 21.53 15.54
C ARG A 326 3.96 22.65 16.56
N PRO A 327 3.62 23.87 16.15
CA PRO A 327 3.16 24.89 17.09
C PRO A 327 1.80 24.47 17.70
N PHE A 328 1.54 24.93 18.92
CA PHE A 328 0.18 24.89 19.46
C PHE A 328 -0.73 25.82 18.65
N ASN A 329 -2.01 25.46 18.60
CA ASN A 329 -3.01 26.21 17.89
C ASN A 329 -4.39 25.95 18.50
N GLU A 330 -5.09 27.00 18.94
CA GLU A 330 -6.39 26.84 19.60
C GLU A 330 -7.51 26.40 18.65
N ASN A 331 -7.45 26.81 17.38
CA ASN A 331 -8.45 26.48 16.37
C ASN A 331 -7.79 26.08 15.05
N THR A 332 -8.38 25.14 14.32
CA THR A 332 -7.87 24.80 12.99
C THR A 332 -7.90 26.04 12.08
N ALA A 333 -6.82 26.27 11.34
CA ALA A 333 -6.66 27.44 10.48
C ALA A 333 -6.22 27.04 9.07
N GLN A 334 -6.61 27.86 8.09
CA GLN A 334 -6.16 27.71 6.70
C GLN A 334 -4.64 27.91 6.63
N GLY A 335 -3.91 26.93 6.08
CA GLY A 335 -2.48 27.05 5.84
C GLY A 335 -2.19 28.04 4.71
N LYS A 336 -1.07 28.79 4.81
CA LYS A 336 -0.69 29.84 3.84
C LYS A 336 -0.63 29.38 2.38
N ASN A 337 -0.41 28.09 2.09
CA ASN A 337 -0.32 27.51 0.73
C ASN A 337 -0.26 25.95 0.71
N SER A 338 -0.66 25.28 1.80
CA SER A 338 -0.48 23.83 2.02
C SER A 338 -1.59 23.29 2.95
N TYR A 339 -1.47 22.02 3.37
CA TYR A 339 -2.31 21.37 4.40
C TYR A 339 -2.72 22.32 5.54
N PRO A 340 -3.93 22.16 6.11
CA PRO A 340 -4.40 22.98 7.23
C PRO A 340 -3.46 22.92 8.43
N VAL A 341 -3.46 23.99 9.23
CA VAL A 341 -2.84 23.98 10.54
C VAL A 341 -3.90 23.52 11.54
N TYR A 342 -3.91 22.22 11.86
CA TYR A 342 -4.90 21.66 12.77
C TYR A 342 -4.81 22.23 14.18
N ARG A 343 -5.96 22.24 14.86
CA ARG A 343 -6.07 22.48 16.29
C ARG A 343 -5.17 21.54 17.09
N ARG A 344 -4.36 22.13 17.94
CA ARG A 344 -3.44 21.50 18.90
C ARG A 344 -3.43 22.38 20.15
N ARG A 345 -4.40 22.23 21.04
CA ARG A 345 -4.50 23.09 22.23
C ARG A 345 -3.39 22.78 23.23
N ASP A 346 -2.94 23.80 23.94
CA ASP A 346 -2.07 23.60 25.09
C ASP A 346 -2.91 23.30 26.33
N ASN A 347 -3.44 22.08 26.40
CA ASN A 347 -4.30 21.63 27.49
C ASN A 347 -3.54 20.87 28.59
N GLY A 348 -2.21 21.00 28.64
CA GLY A 348 -1.34 20.32 29.60
C GLY A 348 -1.25 18.79 29.46
N ARG A 349 -1.96 18.17 28.50
CA ARG A 349 -1.92 16.71 28.31
C ARG A 349 -0.59 16.27 27.72
N GLN A 350 -0.01 15.24 28.33
CA GLN A 350 1.25 14.64 27.90
C GLN A 350 1.20 13.12 27.99
N ALA A 351 1.97 12.47 27.12
CA ALA A 351 2.17 11.03 27.13
C ALA A 351 3.64 10.68 27.03
N LYS A 352 4.06 9.62 27.74
CA LYS A 352 5.43 9.11 27.69
C LYS A 352 5.62 8.25 26.44
N VAL A 353 6.43 8.72 25.49
CA VAL A 353 6.75 8.02 24.24
C VAL A 353 8.26 7.84 24.16
N ARG A 354 8.72 6.59 24.09
CA ARG A 354 10.16 6.24 24.01
C ARG A 354 11.02 6.97 25.07
N GLY A 355 10.51 7.04 26.30
CA GLY A 355 11.19 7.66 27.43
C GLY A 355 11.09 9.19 27.53
N LYS A 356 10.40 9.87 26.61
CA LYS A 356 10.22 11.34 26.63
C LYS A 356 8.74 11.69 26.79
N MET A 357 8.43 12.77 27.52
CA MET A 357 7.08 13.31 27.61
C MET A 357 6.79 14.15 26.36
N LEU A 358 5.74 13.78 25.62
CA LEU A 358 5.30 14.47 24.41
C LEU A 358 3.86 14.93 24.59
N ASP A 359 3.56 16.14 24.11
CA ASP A 359 2.24 16.76 24.13
C ASP A 359 1.56 16.76 22.73
N ASN A 360 0.47 17.52 22.60
CA ASN A 360 -0.30 17.64 21.35
C ASN A 360 0.52 18.13 20.15
N ARG A 361 1.70 18.74 20.34
CA ARG A 361 2.57 19.17 19.24
C ARG A 361 3.16 18.03 18.43
N TRP A 362 3.15 16.81 18.99
CA TRP A 362 3.77 15.61 18.45
C TRP A 362 2.80 14.62 17.81
N VAL A 363 1.49 14.89 17.93
CA VAL A 363 0.44 14.02 17.43
C VAL A 363 0.31 14.17 15.91
N VAL A 364 0.39 13.07 15.18
CA VAL A 364 0.12 13.02 13.74
C VAL A 364 -1.39 13.10 13.52
N PRO A 365 -1.91 13.92 12.59
CA PRO A 365 -3.35 14.03 12.35
C PRO A 365 -3.99 12.67 12.02
N TYR A 366 -5.07 12.33 12.72
CA TYR A 366 -5.74 11.04 12.59
C TYR A 366 -7.25 11.19 12.60
N ASN A 367 -7.93 10.21 12.01
CA ASN A 367 -9.37 10.04 12.19
C ASN A 367 -9.61 9.04 13.35
N PRO A 368 -10.29 9.44 14.44
CA PRO A 368 -10.51 8.57 15.61
C PRO A 368 -11.20 7.24 15.30
N TYR A 369 -12.17 7.25 14.37
CA TYR A 369 -12.93 6.07 14.00
C TYR A 369 -12.05 5.05 13.26
N LEU A 370 -11.33 5.50 12.22
CA LEU A 370 -10.41 4.65 11.46
C LEU A 370 -9.26 4.13 12.32
N LEU A 371 -8.70 4.95 13.21
CA LEU A 371 -7.63 4.52 14.11
C LEU A 371 -8.08 3.37 15.03
N ARG A 372 -9.27 3.48 15.62
CA ARG A 372 -9.84 2.41 16.45
C ARG A 372 -10.12 1.15 15.66
N MET A 373 -10.72 1.31 14.48
CA MET A 373 -11.11 0.17 13.65
C MET A 373 -9.91 -0.65 13.15
N PHE A 374 -8.83 0.01 12.73
CA PHE A 374 -7.70 -0.66 12.10
C PHE A 374 -6.49 -0.86 13.00
N ASN A 375 -6.45 -0.23 14.19
CA ASN A 375 -5.37 -0.39 15.18
C ASN A 375 -3.96 -0.32 14.54
N CYS A 376 -3.73 0.71 13.74
CA CYS A 376 -2.46 0.94 13.06
C CYS A 376 -2.22 2.45 12.85
N HIS A 377 -1.02 2.82 12.39
CA HIS A 377 -0.73 4.22 12.08
C HIS A 377 -1.55 4.65 10.85
N ILE A 378 -2.51 5.55 11.07
CA ILE A 378 -3.38 6.13 10.04
C ILE A 378 -3.28 7.65 10.09
N ASN A 379 -2.59 8.22 9.11
CA ASN A 379 -2.52 9.66 8.95
C ASN A 379 -3.63 10.12 8.00
N VAL A 380 -4.46 11.07 8.43
CA VAL A 380 -5.53 11.64 7.61
C VAL A 380 -5.33 13.15 7.53
N GLU A 381 -5.25 13.66 6.31
CA GLU A 381 -4.92 15.04 6.02
C GLU A 381 -5.91 15.63 5.01
N VAL A 382 -6.38 16.86 5.22
CA VAL A 382 -7.16 17.59 4.20
C VAL A 382 -6.21 18.13 3.13
N CYS A 383 -6.42 17.76 1.87
CA CYS A 383 -5.50 18.08 0.76
C CYS A 383 -6.13 18.94 -0.35
N SER A 384 -7.13 19.74 -0.03
CA SER A 384 -7.94 20.50 -0.99
C SER A 384 -7.22 21.66 -1.72
N SER A 385 -5.90 21.85 -1.59
CA SER A 385 -5.17 22.89 -2.34
C SER A 385 -4.49 22.33 -3.59
N ILE A 386 -4.51 23.08 -4.71
CA ILE A 386 -3.91 22.65 -5.99
C ILE A 386 -2.42 22.31 -5.84
N LYS A 387 -1.69 23.02 -4.97
CA LYS A 387 -0.28 22.75 -4.65
C LYS A 387 -0.11 21.41 -3.90
N ALA A 388 -1.00 21.09 -2.96
CA ALA A 388 -1.00 19.81 -2.27
C ALA A 388 -1.30 18.67 -3.24
N VAL A 389 -2.24 18.84 -4.17
CA VAL A 389 -2.56 17.85 -5.22
C VAL A 389 -1.36 17.59 -6.13
N LYS A 390 -0.75 18.64 -6.71
CA LYS A 390 0.44 18.47 -7.57
C LYS A 390 1.57 17.74 -6.84
N TYR A 391 1.78 18.06 -5.57
CA TYR A 391 2.77 17.38 -4.73
C TYR A 391 2.36 15.92 -4.50
N LEU A 392 1.14 15.64 -4.05
CA LEU A 392 0.67 14.29 -3.76
C LEU A 392 0.73 13.36 -4.97
N TYR A 393 0.37 13.84 -6.15
CA TYR A 393 0.47 13.07 -7.40
C TYR A 393 1.91 12.76 -7.77
N LYS A 394 2.83 13.72 -7.60
CA LYS A 394 4.27 13.47 -7.75
C LYS A 394 4.76 12.40 -6.77
N TYR A 395 4.17 12.30 -5.59
CA TYR A 395 4.57 11.35 -4.55
C TYR A 395 3.98 9.96 -4.77
N ILE A 396 2.71 9.87 -5.16
CA ILE A 396 1.99 8.62 -5.46
C ILE A 396 2.53 7.97 -6.74
N TYR A 397 2.90 8.79 -7.73
CA TYR A 397 3.53 8.34 -8.97
C TYR A 397 5.04 8.53 -8.97
N LYS A 398 5.64 8.76 -7.80
CA LYS A 398 7.10 8.68 -7.68
C LYS A 398 7.47 7.24 -8.00
N GLY A 399 8.24 7.03 -9.06
CA GLY A 399 8.76 5.72 -9.40
C GLY A 399 9.44 5.08 -8.18
N HIS A 400 9.49 3.75 -8.15
CA HIS A 400 10.20 3.00 -7.10
C HIS A 400 11.56 3.61 -6.80
N ASP A 401 12.04 3.55 -5.54
CA ASP A 401 13.38 4.04 -5.18
C ASP A 401 14.43 3.54 -6.17
N ARG A 402 14.84 4.45 -7.08
CA ARG A 402 15.88 4.20 -8.07
C ARG A 402 17.23 4.55 -7.47
N ALA A 403 18.21 3.67 -7.62
CA ALA A 403 19.60 4.10 -7.53
C ALA A 403 19.77 5.19 -8.60
N SER A 404 20.30 6.35 -8.22
CA SER A 404 20.46 7.50 -9.11
C SER A 404 21.51 7.17 -10.17
N PHE A 405 21.08 6.55 -11.26
CA PHE A 405 21.87 6.46 -12.47
C PHE A 405 21.38 7.55 -13.42
N SER A 406 22.34 8.28 -13.99
CA SER A 406 22.14 9.38 -14.92
C SER A 406 21.15 8.99 -16.02
N ILE A 407 20.12 9.81 -16.13
CA ILE A 407 19.04 9.74 -17.09
C ILE A 407 19.62 9.97 -18.50
N ASP A 408 19.20 9.13 -19.45
CA ASP A 408 19.36 9.31 -20.90
C ASP A 408 20.78 9.24 -21.50
N GLN A 409 21.55 8.21 -21.18
CA GLN A 409 22.61 7.78 -22.11
C GLN A 409 22.14 6.56 -22.91
N PRO A 410 22.04 6.67 -24.24
CA PRO A 410 22.08 5.50 -25.11
C PRO A 410 23.31 4.65 -24.75
N ASP A 411 23.29 3.35 -25.04
CA ASP A 411 24.57 2.62 -25.04
C ASP A 411 25.52 3.22 -26.09
N ALA A 412 26.77 2.75 -26.13
CA ALA A 412 27.78 3.26 -27.06
C ALA A 412 27.31 3.25 -28.54
N ASP A 413 26.31 2.42 -28.85
CA ASP A 413 25.74 2.21 -30.18
C ASP A 413 24.41 2.97 -30.41
N GLY A 414 23.96 3.81 -29.47
CA GLY A 414 22.73 4.58 -29.63
C GLY A 414 21.44 3.82 -29.26
N ASN A 415 21.50 2.60 -28.72
CA ASN A 415 20.32 1.81 -28.41
C ASN A 415 19.68 2.18 -27.06
N ILE A 416 18.37 1.99 -27.00
CA ILE A 416 17.55 2.17 -25.80
C ILE A 416 16.97 0.81 -25.39
N ASP A 417 17.44 0.25 -24.27
CA ASP A 417 16.87 -0.95 -23.63
C ASP A 417 16.11 -0.56 -22.35
N GLU A 418 14.78 -0.45 -22.46
CA GLU A 418 13.91 -0.14 -21.32
C GLU A 418 13.87 -1.27 -20.27
N ILE A 419 14.15 -2.51 -20.66
CA ILE A 419 14.21 -3.64 -19.73
C ILE A 419 15.47 -3.53 -18.86
N LYS A 420 16.63 -3.21 -19.46
CA LYS A 420 17.87 -2.99 -18.71
C LYS A 420 17.71 -1.83 -17.73
N ARG A 421 17.16 -0.71 -18.19
CA ARG A 421 16.83 0.46 -17.33
C ARG A 421 15.90 0.10 -16.17
N TYR A 422 14.88 -0.73 -16.43
CA TYR A 422 13.96 -1.18 -15.39
C TYR A 422 14.64 -2.04 -14.32
N VAL A 423 15.59 -2.90 -14.71
CA VAL A 423 16.31 -3.81 -13.80
C VAL A 423 17.33 -3.05 -12.96
N ASP A 424 18.19 -2.24 -13.60
CA ASP A 424 19.32 -1.57 -12.94
C ASP A 424 18.88 -0.54 -11.88
N ALA A 425 17.64 -0.08 -11.97
CA ALA A 425 17.09 0.95 -11.12
C ALA A 425 16.26 0.43 -9.94
N ARG A 426 16.12 -0.89 -9.68
CA ARG A 426 15.10 -1.37 -8.74
C ARG A 426 15.64 -1.96 -7.43
N TRP A 427 15.15 -1.43 -6.32
CA TRP A 427 15.17 -2.11 -5.02
C TRP A 427 13.89 -2.94 -4.79
N VAL A 428 14.05 -4.15 -4.24
CA VAL A 428 12.93 -5.04 -3.86
C VAL A 428 13.08 -5.44 -2.40
N THR A 429 12.05 -5.14 -1.59
CA THR A 429 11.97 -5.60 -0.21
C THR A 429 11.23 -6.94 -0.12
N PRO A 430 11.45 -7.75 0.93
CA PRO A 430 10.76 -9.03 1.09
C PRO A 430 9.23 -8.92 1.09
N PRO A 431 8.58 -7.96 1.79
CA PRO A 431 7.13 -7.80 1.69
C PRO A 431 6.65 -7.42 0.29
N LYS A 432 7.43 -6.62 -0.46
CA LYS A 432 7.14 -6.30 -1.86
C LYS A 432 7.22 -7.54 -2.74
N ALA A 433 8.22 -8.38 -2.54
CA ALA A 433 8.36 -9.64 -3.28
C ALA A 433 7.15 -10.56 -3.02
N MET A 434 6.76 -10.74 -1.76
CA MET A 434 5.59 -11.55 -1.39
C MET A 434 4.30 -10.99 -1.99
N TRP A 435 4.07 -9.68 -1.90
CA TRP A 435 2.92 -9.01 -2.53
C TRP A 435 2.81 -9.31 -4.02
N ARG A 436 3.94 -9.27 -4.73
CA ARG A 436 4.01 -9.52 -6.17
C ARG A 436 3.87 -11.00 -6.53
N ILE A 437 4.41 -11.91 -5.72
CA ILE A 437 4.22 -13.36 -5.87
C ILE A 437 2.72 -13.68 -5.75
N PHE A 438 2.06 -13.21 -4.70
CA PHE A 438 0.62 -13.42 -4.52
C PHE A 438 -0.26 -12.77 -5.59
N GLY A 439 0.26 -11.80 -6.35
CA GLY A 439 -0.48 -11.10 -7.39
C GLY A 439 -1.46 -10.09 -6.81
N PHE A 440 -1.10 -9.45 -5.70
CA PHE A 440 -1.91 -8.39 -5.12
C PHE A 440 -1.73 -7.07 -5.90
N PRO A 441 -2.80 -6.29 -6.12
CA PRO A 441 -2.72 -5.05 -6.88
C PRO A 441 -1.91 -4.00 -6.12
N LEU A 442 -1.00 -3.30 -6.81
CA LEU A 442 -0.22 -2.21 -6.21
C LEU A 442 -0.97 -0.87 -6.20
N CYS A 443 -2.02 -0.74 -7.00
CA CYS A 443 -2.78 0.48 -7.14
C CYS A 443 -4.12 0.16 -7.77
N ALA A 444 -5.10 1.02 -7.54
CA ALA A 444 -6.27 1.11 -8.38
C ALA A 444 -6.83 2.53 -8.36
N ASN A 445 -7.60 2.83 -9.39
CA ASN A 445 -8.33 4.07 -9.54
C ASN A 445 -9.80 3.72 -9.71
N ASP A 446 -10.69 4.46 -9.07
CA ASP A 446 -12.14 4.28 -9.20
C ASP A 446 -12.83 5.66 -9.27
N PRO A 447 -13.73 5.90 -10.25
CA PRO A 447 -14.09 4.98 -11.34
C PRO A 447 -12.90 4.70 -12.27
N PRO A 448 -12.91 3.58 -13.02
CA PRO A 448 -11.90 3.31 -14.02
C PRO A 448 -11.87 4.49 -14.99
N ALA A 449 -10.73 5.21 -15.02
CA ALA A 449 -10.52 6.25 -16.01
C ALA A 449 -10.34 5.54 -17.36
N TYR A 450 -11.42 5.41 -18.13
CA TYR A 450 -11.28 5.20 -19.55
C TYR A 450 -10.73 6.51 -20.09
N SER A 451 -9.42 6.59 -20.32
CA SER A 451 -8.86 7.66 -21.13
C SER A 451 -9.56 7.58 -22.49
N CYS A 452 -10.61 8.37 -22.67
CA CYS A 452 -11.24 8.61 -23.94
C CYS A 452 -10.22 9.41 -24.75
N LEU A 453 -9.26 8.72 -25.37
CA LEU A 453 -8.27 9.26 -26.30
C LEU A 453 -8.91 9.85 -27.57
N PHE A 454 -10.19 10.25 -27.54
CA PHE A 454 -10.97 10.60 -28.71
C PHE A 454 -11.76 11.91 -28.66
N ILE A 455 -11.80 12.66 -27.54
CA ILE A 455 -12.68 13.86 -27.48
C ILE A 455 -11.95 15.19 -27.24
N SER A 456 -10.79 15.25 -26.58
CA SER A 456 -10.17 16.56 -26.30
C SER A 456 -9.30 17.14 -27.41
N GLN A 457 -8.89 16.38 -28.43
CA GLN A 457 -8.12 16.91 -29.57
C GLN A 457 -8.97 17.33 -30.77
N ILE A 458 -10.22 16.83 -30.88
CA ILE A 458 -11.13 17.25 -31.96
C ILE A 458 -11.75 18.62 -31.63
N CYS A 459 -12.04 18.91 -30.35
CA CYS A 459 -12.65 20.18 -29.96
C CYS A 459 -11.68 21.38 -29.98
N THR A 460 -10.36 21.17 -29.84
CA THR A 460 -9.37 22.25 -30.01
C THR A 460 -8.98 22.50 -31.46
N GLY A 461 -9.21 21.52 -32.36
CA GLY A 461 -8.94 21.67 -33.80
C GLY A 461 -10.08 22.34 -34.58
N TRP A 462 -11.34 22.22 -34.12
CA TRP A 462 -12.49 22.78 -34.84
C TRP A 462 -12.76 24.26 -34.60
N HIS A 463 -12.18 24.88 -33.56
CA HIS A 463 -12.28 26.34 -33.35
C HIS A 463 -11.18 27.14 -34.05
N SER A 464 -10.21 26.48 -34.70
CA SER A 464 -9.15 27.17 -35.45
C SER A 464 -9.35 27.18 -36.97
N MET A 465 -10.36 26.48 -37.52
CA MET A 465 -10.63 26.45 -38.97
C MET A 465 -11.88 27.23 -39.42
N SER A 466 -12.58 27.93 -38.52
CA SER A 466 -13.74 28.77 -38.90
C SER A 466 -13.43 30.29 -38.92
N LYS A 467 -12.15 30.67 -39.05
CA LYS A 467 -11.73 32.09 -39.16
C LYS A 467 -10.81 32.39 -40.35
N LEU A 468 -10.77 31.50 -41.34
CA LEU A 468 -10.09 31.73 -42.62
C LEU A 468 -10.96 31.21 -43.76
N THR A 469 -11.97 32.00 -44.13
CA THR A 469 -12.55 32.21 -45.47
C THR A 469 -13.49 33.39 -45.39
#